data_AF-A0A0G1QHG8-F1
#
_entry.id   AF-A0A0G1QHG8-F1
#
_cell.length_a   1.000
_cell.length_b   1.000
_cell.length_c   1.000
_cell.angle_alpha   90.00
_cell.angle_beta   90.00
_cell.angle_gamma   90.00
#
_symmetry.space_group_name_H-M   'P 1'
#
loop_
_entity.id
_entity.type
_entity.pdbx_description
1 polymer ?
#
loop_
_entity_poly.entity_id
_entity_poly.type
_entity_poly.pdbx_seq_one_letter_code
_entity_poly.pdbx_strand_id
1 'polypeptide(L)'
;MNNQAVDYPKLNQALGNNLGDKNLGGIISAVLPTLLSLAGLILFGMLIFGGFTMLAGAANKESQEKGKKMVTSALIGFFVIFLAYWLAQILQVIFKINIVG
;
A
#
# COMPACT_ATOMS: atom_id res chain seq x y z
N MET A 1 -48.71 9.40 -14.14
CA MET A 1 -47.76 8.28 -14.31
C MET A 1 -46.36 8.87 -14.27
N ASN A 2 -45.70 8.79 -13.12
CA ASN A 2 -44.37 9.34 -12.87
C ASN A 2 -43.31 8.42 -13.47
N ASN A 3 -42.86 8.74 -14.68
CA ASN A 3 -41.76 8.04 -15.31
C ASN A 3 -40.44 8.49 -14.67
N GLN A 4 -40.01 7.81 -13.61
CA GLN A 4 -38.64 7.92 -13.15
C GLN A 4 -37.78 7.16 -14.15
N ALA A 5 -37.24 7.87 -15.13
CA ALA A 5 -36.17 7.34 -15.98
C ALA A 5 -35.12 6.74 -15.05
N VAL A 6 -34.86 5.46 -15.28
CA VAL A 6 -33.89 4.69 -14.51
C VAL A 6 -32.54 5.39 -14.65
N ASP A 7 -32.13 6.12 -13.61
CA ASP A 7 -30.93 6.93 -13.57
C ASP A 7 -29.72 5.98 -13.50
N TYR A 8 -29.21 5.61 -14.67
CA TYR A 8 -28.06 4.70 -14.82
C TYR A 8 -26.84 5.09 -13.96
N PRO A 9 -26.51 6.39 -13.75
CA PRO A 9 -25.52 6.82 -12.76
C PRO A 9 -25.81 6.38 -11.32
N LYS A 10 -27.06 6.46 -10.85
CA LYS A 10 -27.46 6.01 -9.50
C LYS A 10 -27.45 4.49 -9.38
N LEU A 11 -27.80 3.80 -10.46
CA LEU A 11 -27.60 2.35 -10.57
C LEU A 11 -26.13 1.97 -10.59
N ASN A 12 -25.24 2.75 -11.21
CA ASN A 12 -23.80 2.52 -11.16
C ASN A 12 -23.17 2.91 -9.82
N GLN A 13 -23.80 3.73 -8.98
CA GLN A 13 -23.38 3.91 -7.58
C GLN A 13 -23.90 2.78 -6.68
N ALA A 14 -25.07 2.23 -6.98
CA ALA A 14 -25.59 1.02 -6.33
C ALA A 14 -24.87 -0.26 -6.79
N LEU A 15 -24.42 -0.31 -8.05
CA LEU A 15 -23.75 -1.44 -8.69
C LEU A 15 -22.22 -1.29 -8.80
N GLY A 16 -21.69 -0.08 -8.63
CA GLY A 16 -20.28 0.26 -8.84
C GLY A 16 -19.65 1.00 -7.67
N ASN A 17 -20.31 1.03 -6.50
CA ASN A 17 -19.68 1.39 -5.23
C ASN A 17 -20.32 0.70 -4.00
N ASN A 18 -21.19 -0.30 -4.18
CA ASN A 18 -21.87 -1.00 -3.07
C ASN A 18 -22.18 -2.48 -3.35
N LEU A 19 -21.32 -3.19 -4.10
CA LEU A 19 -21.18 -4.63 -3.92
C LEU A 19 -19.75 -4.85 -3.40
N GLY A 20 -19.51 -5.45 -2.23
CA GLY A 20 -20.22 -6.65 -1.81
C GLY A 20 -20.00 -7.82 -2.77
N ASP A 21 -19.24 -7.65 -3.86
CA ASP A 21 -18.79 -8.75 -4.67
C ASP A 21 -17.75 -9.47 -3.83
N LYS A 22 -18.03 -10.73 -3.49
CA LYS A 22 -17.08 -11.67 -2.90
C LYS A 22 -15.93 -12.00 -3.87
N ASN A 23 -15.33 -10.98 -4.47
CA ASN A 23 -14.19 -11.07 -5.35
C ASN A 23 -12.98 -10.53 -4.59
N LEU A 24 -11.87 -11.24 -4.72
CA LEU A 24 -10.62 -10.96 -4.01
C LEU A 24 -10.15 -9.51 -4.21
N GLY A 25 -10.41 -8.92 -5.39
CA GLY A 25 -10.04 -7.54 -5.73
C GLY A 25 -10.65 -6.48 -4.81
N GLY A 26 -11.95 -6.58 -4.49
CA GLY A 26 -12.62 -5.58 -3.64
C GLY A 26 -12.11 -5.57 -2.20
N ILE A 27 -11.82 -6.76 -1.65
CA ILE A 27 -11.21 -6.90 -0.32
C ILE A 27 -9.80 -6.30 -0.31
N ILE A 28 -9.01 -6.57 -1.34
CA ILE A 28 -7.65 -6.05 -1.48
C ILE A 28 -7.67 -4.53 -1.59
N SER A 29 -8.52 -3.94 -2.45
CA SER A 29 -8.59 -2.49 -2.63
C SER A 29 -9.01 -1.72 -1.37
N ALA A 30 -9.79 -2.33 -0.47
CA ALA A 30 -10.16 -1.71 0.80
C ALA A 30 -9.03 -1.78 1.86
N VAL A 31 -8.31 -2.90 1.92
CA VAL A 31 -7.30 -3.16 2.96
C VAL A 31 -5.93 -2.58 2.59
N LEU A 32 -5.57 -2.62 1.31
CA LEU A 32 -4.28 -2.21 0.79
C LEU A 32 -3.88 -0.76 1.18
N PRO A 33 -4.71 0.29 0.99
CA PRO A 33 -4.31 1.66 1.34
C PRO A 33 -4.06 1.84 2.85
N THR A 34 -4.80 1.11 3.69
CA THR A 34 -4.60 1.12 5.14
C THR A 34 -3.27 0.45 5.51
N LEU A 35 -2.98 -0.72 4.93
CA LEU A 35 -1.72 -1.42 5.15
C LEU A 35 -0.52 -0.63 4.64
N LEU A 36 -0.61 -0.01 3.46
CA LEU A 36 0.45 0.80 2.89
C LEU A 36 0.77 2.01 3.77
N SER A 37 -0.24 2.69 4.32
CA SER A 37 -0.06 3.82 5.24
C SER A 37 0.62 3.38 6.54
N LEU A 38 0.17 2.27 7.14
CA LEU A 38 0.78 1.67 8.33
C LEU A 38 2.21 1.22 8.08
N ALA A 39 2.46 0.54 6.96
CA ALA A 39 3.79 0.09 6.57
C ALA A 39 4.73 1.29 6.37
N GLY A 40 4.30 2.34 5.69
CA GLY A 40 5.07 3.57 5.52
C GLY A 40 5.49 4.19 6.86
N LEU A 41 4.59 4.25 7.83
CA LEU A 41 4.88 4.76 9.16
C LEU A 41 5.91 3.90 9.91
N ILE A 42 5.76 2.56 9.85
CA ILE A 42 6.70 1.63 10.49
C ILE A 42 8.08 1.73 9.83
N LEU A 43 8.15 1.76 8.50
CA LEU A 43 9.39 1.92 7.75
C LEU A 43 10.09 3.22 8.09
N PHE A 44 9.35 4.32 8.18
CA PHE A 44 9.90 5.62 8.60
C PHE A 44 10.48 5.57 10.01
N GLY A 45 9.76 4.95 10.96
CA GLY A 45 10.26 4.72 12.31
C GLY A 45 11.54 3.88 12.34
N MET A 46 11.61 2.81 11.54
CA MET A 46 12.81 1.97 11.42
C MET A 46 14.01 2.71 10.82
N LEU A 47 13.79 3.58 9.84
CA LEU A 47 14.85 4.42 9.26
C LEU A 47 15.40 5.39 10.30
N ILE A 48 14.54 6.07 11.06
CA ILE A 48 14.96 6.98 12.13
C ILE A 48 15.73 6.22 13.20
N PHE A 49 15.18 5.13 13.74
CA PHE A 49 15.83 4.35 14.79
C PHE A 49 17.13 3.70 14.32
N GLY A 50 17.16 3.15 13.10
CA GLY A 50 18.36 2.56 12.52
C GLY A 50 19.45 3.60 12.30
N GLY A 51 19.09 4.77 11.77
CA GLY A 51 19.99 5.92 11.62
C GLY A 51 20.53 6.41 12.96
N PHE A 52 19.66 6.62 13.95
CA PHE A 52 20.07 7.00 15.30
C PHE A 52 20.99 5.96 15.95
N THR A 53 20.73 4.66 15.74
CA THR A 53 21.57 3.58 16.27
C THR A 53 22.96 3.62 15.65
N MET A 54 23.09 3.93 14.36
CA MET A 54 24.40 4.18 13.74
C MET A 54 25.06 5.44 14.31
N LEU A 55 24.34 6.53 14.49
CA LEU A 55 24.94 7.78 14.98
C LEU A 55 25.38 7.66 16.45
N ALA A 56 24.54 7.11 17.33
CA ALA A 56 24.82 6.93 18.74
C ALA A 56 25.91 5.87 18.99
N GLY A 57 25.93 4.82 18.18
CA GLY A 57 26.90 3.74 18.26
C GLY A 57 28.12 3.92 17.36
N ALA A 58 28.50 5.16 16.99
CA ALA A 58 29.58 5.43 16.04
C ALA A 58 30.91 4.74 16.38
N ALA A 59 31.24 4.64 17.67
CA ALA A 59 32.47 4.00 18.15
C ALA A 59 32.38 2.47 18.29
N ASN A 60 31.18 1.88 18.20
CA ASN A 60 30.96 0.44 18.35
C ASN A 60 30.57 -0.19 16.99
N LYS A 61 31.42 -1.10 16.49
CA LYS A 61 31.17 -1.84 15.24
C LYS A 61 29.85 -2.62 15.26
N GLU A 62 29.45 -3.19 16.39
CA GLU A 62 28.20 -3.94 16.50
C GLU A 62 26.98 -3.05 16.29
N SER A 63 26.98 -1.85 16.89
CA SER A 63 25.90 -0.88 16.73
C SER A 63 25.84 -0.32 15.31
N GLN A 64 26.99 -0.13 14.66
CA GLN A 64 27.06 0.22 13.23
C GLN A 64 26.39 -0.84 12.36
N GLU A 65 26.75 -2.11 12.56
CA GLU A 65 26.19 -3.21 11.78
C GLU A 65 24.69 -3.38 12.01
N LYS A 66 24.24 -3.28 13.26
CA LYS A 66 22.83 -3.38 13.62
C LYS A 66 22.01 -2.26 12.97
N GLY A 67 22.49 -1.02 13.06
CA GLY A 67 21.83 0.13 12.44
C GLY A 67 21.81 0.02 10.92
N LYS A 68 22.92 -0.40 10.28
CA LYS A 68 22.96 -0.68 8.83
C LYS A 68 21.95 -1.74 8.43
N LYS A 69 21.90 -2.87 9.14
CA LYS A 69 20.93 -3.95 8.86
C LYS A 69 19.50 -3.43 8.94
N MET A 70 19.17 -2.64 9.96
CA MET A 70 17.85 -2.06 10.14
C MET A 70 17.47 -1.13 8.98
N VAL A 71 18.37 -0.22 8.59
CA VAL A 71 18.15 0.69 7.45
C VAL A 71 18.00 -0.09 6.14
N THR A 72 18.88 -1.05 5.88
CA THR A 72 18.79 -1.91 4.69
C THR A 72 17.47 -2.69 4.66
N SER A 73 17.01 -3.24 5.79
CA SER A 73 15.71 -3.93 5.85
C SER A 73 14.53 -3.00 5.58
N ALA A 74 14.58 -1.75 6.08
CA ALA A 74 13.54 -0.76 5.81
C ALA A 74 13.52 -0.37 4.33
N LEU A 75 14.69 -0.20 3.70
CA LEU A 75 14.81 0.08 2.27
C LEU A 75 14.30 -1.08 1.40
N ILE A 76 14.60 -2.33 1.78
CA ILE A 76 14.07 -3.51 1.07
C ILE A 76 12.54 -3.54 1.17
N GLY A 77 11.97 -3.33 2.37
CA GLY A 77 10.52 -3.25 2.54
C GLY A 77 9.88 -2.14 1.70
N PHE A 78 10.54 -0.98 1.63
CA PHE A 78 10.08 0.13 0.80
C PHE A 78 10.07 -0.26 -0.68
N PHE A 79 11.15 -0.91 -1.13
CA PHE A 79 11.29 -1.35 -2.50
C PHE A 79 10.25 -2.40 -2.89
N VAL A 80 9.89 -3.30 -1.97
CA VAL A 80 8.80 -4.28 -2.19
C VAL A 80 7.46 -3.59 -2.38
N ILE A 81 7.12 -2.60 -1.55
CA ILE A 81 5.90 -1.80 -1.70
C ILE A 81 5.89 -1.06 -3.05
N PHE A 82 7.03 -0.47 -3.40
CA PHE A 82 7.21 0.20 -4.68
C PHE A 82 6.95 -0.75 -5.85
N LEU A 83 7.56 -1.95 -5.85
CA LEU A 83 7.31 -2.96 -6.89
C LEU A 83 5.85 -3.44 -6.91
N ALA A 84 5.21 -3.61 -5.75
CA ALA A 84 3.82 -4.04 -5.67
C ALA A 84 2.87 -3.06 -6.38
N TYR A 85 3.12 -1.74 -6.26
CA TYR A 85 2.37 -0.73 -7.00
C TYR A 85 2.51 -0.91 -8.52
N TRP A 86 3.73 -1.11 -9.01
CA TRP A 86 3.98 -1.31 -10.43
C TRP A 86 3.32 -2.59 -10.96
N LEU A 87 3.37 -3.67 -10.19
CA LEU A 87 2.66 -4.91 -10.53
C LEU A 87 1.14 -4.69 -10.60
N ALA A 88 0.57 -3.96 -9.63
CA ALA A 88 -0.85 -3.64 -9.63
C ALA A 88 -1.27 -2.82 -10.87
N GLN A 89 -0.44 -1.86 -11.29
CA GLN A 89 -0.66 -1.07 -12.51
C GLN A 89 -0.66 -1.95 -13.77
N ILE A 90 0.28 -2.89 -13.89
CA ILE A 90 0.31 -3.83 -15.02
C ILE A 90 -0.95 -4.70 -15.06
N LEU A 91 -1.39 -5.19 -13.90
CA LEU A 91 -2.63 -5.98 -13.80
C LEU A 91 -3.86 -5.17 -14.20
N GLN A 92 -3.94 -3.90 -13.81
CA GLN A 92 -5.03 -2.98 -14.19
C GLN A 92 -5.14 -2.81 -15.72
N VAL A 93 -4.01 -2.71 -16.43
CA VAL A 93 -3.99 -2.63 -17.90
C VAL A 93 -4.48 -3.92 -18.55
N ILE A 94 -4.05 -5.07 -18.04
CA ILE A 94 -4.38 -6.39 -18.64
C ILE A 94 -5.85 -6.76 -18.36
N PHE A 95 -6.29 -6.62 -17.11
CA PHE A 95 -7.61 -7.04 -16.66
C PHE A 95 -8.68 -5.96 -16.86
N LYS A 96 -8.30 -4.73 -17.28
CA LYS A 96 -9.21 -3.57 -17.43
C LYS A 96 -10.01 -3.26 -16.14
N ILE A 97 -9.43 -3.53 -14.98
CA ILE A 97 -10.00 -3.24 -13.66
C ILE A 97 -9.19 -2.14 -12.97
N ASN A 98 -9.84 -1.14 -12.36
CA ASN A 98 -9.15 -0.13 -11.58
C ASN A 98 -8.81 -0.68 -10.18
N ILE A 99 -7.56 -1.09 -9.98
CA ILE A 99 -7.07 -1.62 -8.69
C ILE A 99 -6.48 -0.49 -7.85
N VAL A 100 -5.82 0.46 -8.52
CA VAL A 100 -5.14 1.57 -7.88
C VAL A 100 -5.56 2.85 -8.61
N GLY A 101 -6.63 3.48 -8.12
CA GLY A 101 -7.11 4.80 -8.56
C GLY A 101 -7.40 4.91 -10.05
#